data_AF-A0A6G7LNC1-F1
#
_entry.id   AF-A0A6G7LNC1-F1
#
_cell.length_a   1.000
_cell.length_b   1.000
_cell.length_c   1.000
_cell.angle_alpha   90.00
_cell.angle_beta   90.00
_cell.angle_gamma   90.00
#
_symmetry.space_group_name_H-M   'P 1'
#
loop_
_entity.id
_entity.type
_entity.pdbx_description
1 polymer ?
#
loop_
_entity_poly.entity_id
_entity_poly.type
_entity_poly.pdbx_seq_one_letter_code
_entity_poly.pdbx_strand_id
1 'polypeptide(L)'
;MKGKVVSYVSSKKFGFINGDDGESYFLHVSALVNRSDEAKLVKNVLVEFDPTPTPKGLSAKQIRIPEVYISERLLNFFTSKGSNPKHGDAALRLPISTRFFKDPAKGRQYIEQLAKQCGCNAVLGLEFEKKTFSEGNYRFTGHAFKGELALVTEKQPCDTKEMALAAERQLQQRIQAAEQAFGPIQEAELKARQSQLSGCLGSAVAVLAVVAILPAAIIAGIAGLFPQ
;
A
#
# COMPACT_ATOMS: atom_id res chain seq x y z
N MET A 1 -25.78 21.25 -9.04
CA MET A 1 -24.97 21.67 -7.87
C MET A 1 -23.55 21.16 -8.04
N LYS A 2 -22.56 21.80 -7.40
CA LYS A 2 -21.16 21.36 -7.42
C LYS A 2 -20.69 21.04 -6.01
N GLY A 3 -19.67 20.20 -5.91
CA GLY A 3 -19.06 19.85 -4.64
C GLY A 3 -17.82 18.99 -4.82
N LYS A 4 -17.20 18.61 -3.70
CA LYS A 4 -15.99 17.78 -3.68
C LYS A 4 -16.24 16.45 -2.98
N VAL A 5 -15.72 15.37 -3.54
CA VAL A 5 -15.76 14.05 -2.91
C VAL A 5 -14.93 14.08 -1.63
N VAL A 6 -15.56 13.77 -0.49
CA VAL A 6 -14.88 13.70 0.82
C VAL A 6 -14.32 12.31 1.07
N SER A 7 -15.12 11.29 0.73
CA SER A 7 -14.76 9.89 0.89
C SER A 7 -15.53 9.03 -0.09
N TYR A 8 -14.91 7.95 -0.55
CA TYR A 8 -15.54 6.92 -1.35
C TYR A 8 -14.95 5.56 -0.98
N VAL A 9 -15.80 4.57 -0.80
CA VAL A 9 -15.40 3.20 -0.46
C VAL A 9 -15.88 2.27 -1.57
N SER A 10 -14.99 1.95 -2.52
CA SER A 10 -15.36 1.16 -3.71
C SER A 10 -15.91 -0.23 -3.35
N SER A 11 -15.45 -0.86 -2.27
CA SER A 11 -15.99 -2.16 -1.82
C SER A 11 -17.45 -2.08 -1.35
N LYS A 12 -17.90 -0.94 -0.85
CA LYS A 12 -19.28 -0.70 -0.40
C LYS A 12 -20.11 0.10 -1.40
N LYS A 13 -19.49 0.56 -2.50
CA LYS A 13 -20.12 1.32 -3.60
C LYS A 13 -20.81 2.62 -3.16
N PHE A 14 -20.41 3.20 -2.02
CA PHE A 14 -20.93 4.47 -1.53
C PHE A 14 -19.82 5.41 -1.01
N GLY A 15 -20.17 6.68 -0.90
CA GLY A 15 -19.31 7.74 -0.39
C GLY A 15 -20.10 8.97 0.00
N PHE A 16 -19.38 10.08 0.16
CA PHE A 16 -19.95 11.38 0.52
C PHE A 16 -19.31 12.51 -0.31
N ILE A 17 -20.14 13.46 -0.71
CA ILE A 17 -19.75 14.72 -1.34
C ILE A 17 -20.03 15.85 -0.35
N ASN A 18 -19.11 16.81 -0.24
CA ASN A 18 -19.39 18.09 0.39
C ASN A 18 -19.79 19.08 -0.72
N GLY A 19 -21.04 19.56 -0.68
CA GLY A 19 -21.52 20.55 -1.62
C GLY A 19 -20.87 21.90 -1.38
N ASP A 20 -20.88 22.75 -2.40
CA ASP A 20 -20.39 24.13 -2.28
C ASP A 20 -21.30 24.99 -1.38
N ASP A 21 -22.49 24.50 -1.06
CA ASP A 21 -23.43 25.04 -0.07
C ASP A 21 -23.07 24.68 1.38
N GLY A 22 -22.05 23.84 1.59
CA GLY A 22 -21.62 23.37 2.90
C GLY A 22 -22.38 22.13 3.41
N GLU A 23 -23.31 21.59 2.64
CA GLU A 23 -24.10 20.42 3.01
C GLU A 23 -23.43 19.11 2.57
N SER A 24 -23.72 18.03 3.31
CA SER A 24 -23.19 16.69 2.98
C SER A 24 -24.20 15.87 2.19
N TYR A 25 -23.76 15.35 1.05
CA TYR A 25 -24.57 14.56 0.13
C TYR A 25 -24.10 13.11 0.07
N PHE A 26 -25.04 12.18 0.23
CA PHE A 26 -24.78 10.76 0.03
C PHE A 26 -24.53 10.45 -1.45
N LEU A 27 -23.43 9.77 -1.73
CA LEU A 27 -23.03 9.31 -3.05
C LEU A 27 -23.17 7.79 -3.13
N HIS A 28 -23.78 7.29 -4.20
CA HIS A 28 -23.78 5.87 -4.56
C HIS A 28 -23.35 5.69 -6.01
N VAL A 29 -22.64 4.60 -6.35
CA VAL A 29 -22.14 4.36 -7.72
C VAL A 29 -23.26 4.37 -8.77
N SER A 30 -24.46 3.93 -8.40
CA SER A 30 -25.62 3.91 -9.31
C SER A 30 -26.16 5.29 -9.65
N ALA A 31 -25.73 6.34 -8.94
CA ALA A 31 -26.10 7.72 -9.21
C ALA A 31 -25.16 8.39 -10.23
N LEU A 32 -24.04 7.74 -10.60
CA LEU A 32 -23.18 8.18 -11.69
C LEU A 32 -23.93 8.09 -13.02
N VAL A 33 -23.84 9.15 -13.82
CA VAL A 33 -24.32 9.14 -15.21
C VAL A 33 -23.55 8.10 -16.02
N ASN A 34 -22.23 8.03 -15.80
CA ASN A 34 -21.36 7.04 -16.42
C ASN A 34 -20.69 6.17 -15.34
N ARG A 35 -21.05 4.89 -15.29
CA ARG A 35 -20.53 3.96 -14.27
C ARG A 35 -19.04 3.67 -14.43
N SER A 36 -18.50 3.82 -15.63
CA SER A 36 -17.05 3.64 -15.89
C SER A 36 -16.19 4.68 -15.18
N ASP A 37 -16.79 5.81 -14.77
CA ASP A 37 -16.08 6.86 -14.02
C ASP A 37 -15.97 6.55 -12.51
N GLU A 38 -16.40 5.37 -12.04
CA GLU A 38 -16.23 4.97 -10.63
C GLU A 38 -14.76 5.10 -10.16
N ALA A 39 -13.81 4.75 -11.03
CA ALA A 39 -12.38 4.83 -10.71
C ALA A 39 -11.89 6.27 -10.48
N LYS A 40 -12.67 7.28 -10.92
CA LYS A 40 -12.36 8.70 -10.74
C LYS A 40 -12.93 9.29 -9.45
N LEU A 41 -13.70 8.52 -8.67
CA LEU A 41 -14.22 8.94 -7.37
C LEU A 41 -13.14 8.93 -6.28
N VAL A 42 -12.17 9.83 -6.44
CA VAL A 42 -11.05 10.03 -5.52
C VAL A 42 -11.37 11.23 -4.62
N LYS A 43 -10.79 11.23 -3.41
CA LYS A 43 -10.91 12.34 -2.47
C LYS A 43 -10.49 13.66 -3.13
N ASN A 44 -11.24 14.72 -2.84
CA ASN A 44 -11.10 16.09 -3.36
C ASN A 44 -11.41 16.28 -4.85
N VAL A 45 -11.86 15.25 -5.57
CA VAL A 45 -12.34 15.42 -6.95
C VAL A 45 -13.61 16.27 -6.96
N LEU A 46 -13.64 17.26 -7.87
CA LEU A 46 -14.82 18.07 -8.13
C LEU A 46 -15.86 17.25 -8.90
N VAL A 47 -17.11 17.33 -8.48
CA VAL A 47 -18.23 16.65 -9.13
C VAL A 47 -19.42 17.58 -9.28
N GLU A 48 -20.22 17.34 -10.31
CA GLU A 48 -21.49 18.02 -10.53
C GLU A 48 -22.62 17.02 -10.32
N PHE A 49 -23.67 17.42 -9.61
CA PHE A 49 -24.77 16.53 -9.24
C PHE A 49 -26.06 17.29 -8.97
N ASP A 50 -27.17 16.56 -8.96
CA ASP A 50 -28.49 17.05 -8.60
C ASP A 50 -28.82 16.65 -7.15
N PRO A 51 -29.03 17.60 -6.22
CA PRO A 51 -29.39 17.31 -4.85
C PRO A 51 -30.82 16.78 -4.79
N THR A 52 -31.02 15.64 -4.14
CA THR A 52 -32.34 15.02 -3.97
C THR A 52 -32.58 14.68 -2.49
N PRO A 53 -33.66 15.17 -1.86
CA PRO A 53 -34.04 14.77 -0.51
C PRO A 53 -34.40 13.29 -0.46
N THR A 54 -33.90 12.58 0.56
CA THR A 54 -34.29 11.19 0.83
C THR A 54 -34.59 11.02 2.32
N PRO A 55 -35.30 9.95 2.73
CA PRO A 55 -35.55 9.68 4.15
C PRO A 55 -34.27 9.56 5.00
N LYS A 56 -33.10 9.32 4.37
CA LYS A 56 -31.80 9.19 5.03
C LYS A 56 -30.94 10.47 4.95
N GLY A 57 -31.51 11.58 4.49
CA GLY A 57 -30.82 12.85 4.27
C GLY A 57 -30.67 13.19 2.78
N LEU A 58 -29.80 14.15 2.48
CA LEU A 58 -29.56 14.61 1.11
C LEU A 58 -28.73 13.59 0.33
N SER A 59 -29.16 13.28 -0.90
CA SER A 59 -28.46 12.37 -1.81
C SER A 59 -28.11 13.08 -3.10
N ALA A 60 -26.93 12.80 -3.63
CA ALA A 60 -26.54 13.23 -4.97
C ALA A 60 -27.10 12.26 -6.03
N LYS A 61 -27.72 12.81 -7.07
CA LYS A 61 -28.20 12.11 -8.27
C LYS A 61 -27.56 12.69 -9.53
N GLN A 62 -27.60 11.94 -10.63
CA GLN A 62 -27.06 12.37 -11.94
C GLN A 62 -25.63 12.92 -11.82
N ILE A 63 -24.77 12.19 -11.10
CA ILE A 63 -23.41 12.63 -10.80
C ILE A 63 -22.57 12.58 -12.07
N ARG A 64 -21.99 13.72 -12.42
CA ARG A 64 -21.06 13.91 -13.54
C ARG A 64 -19.70 14.29 -12.98
N ILE A 65 -18.67 13.64 -13.49
CA ILE A 65 -17.29 13.90 -13.13
C ILE A 65 -16.67 14.61 -14.34
N PRO A 66 -16.28 15.89 -14.22
CA PRO A 66 -15.54 16.59 -15.26
C PRO A 66 -14.26 15.85 -15.63
N GLU A 67 -13.63 16.23 -16.75
CA GLU A 67 -12.31 15.70 -17.07
C GLU A 67 -11.33 16.09 -15.96
N VAL A 68 -10.79 15.07 -15.30
CA VAL A 68 -9.85 15.20 -14.19
C VAL A 68 -8.73 14.20 -14.39
N TYR A 69 -7.50 14.65 -14.13
CA TYR A 69 -6.34 13.79 -14.11
C TYR A 69 -6.08 13.34 -12.68
N ILE A 70 -5.64 12.10 -12.51
CA ILE A 70 -5.38 11.51 -11.21
C ILE A 70 -3.91 11.12 -11.17
N SER A 71 -3.24 11.55 -10.12
CA SER A 71 -1.86 11.17 -9.82
C SER A 71 -1.79 10.38 -8.53
N GLU A 72 -0.76 9.54 -8.40
CA GLU A 72 -0.47 8.83 -7.17
C GLU A 72 0.59 9.57 -6.38
N ARG A 73 0.34 9.76 -5.09
CA ARG A 73 1.25 10.41 -4.15
C ARG A 73 1.65 9.44 -3.06
N LEU A 74 2.92 9.41 -2.71
CA LEU A 74 3.38 8.61 -1.57
C LEU A 74 2.87 9.18 -0.25
N LEU A 75 2.48 8.27 0.63
CA LEU A 75 2.17 8.59 2.02
C LEU A 75 3.44 8.79 2.85
N ASN A 76 3.29 9.45 4.01
CA ASN A 76 4.34 9.52 5.02
C ASN A 76 4.65 8.13 5.59
N PHE A 77 5.85 7.97 6.16
CA PHE A 77 6.25 6.67 6.71
C PHE A 77 5.30 6.20 7.81
N PHE A 78 4.82 4.95 7.74
CA PHE A 78 4.00 4.35 8.80
C PHE A 78 4.18 2.84 8.92
N THR A 79 3.60 2.25 9.96
CA THR A 79 3.61 0.80 10.16
C THR A 79 2.23 0.32 10.58
N SER A 80 1.83 -0.86 10.14
CA SER A 80 0.53 -1.45 10.44
C SER A 80 0.67 -2.94 10.78
N LYS A 81 -0.15 -3.40 11.73
CA LYS A 81 -0.33 -4.84 11.99
C LYS A 81 -1.18 -5.52 10.91
N GLY A 82 -2.08 -4.76 10.26
CA GLY A 82 -2.90 -5.28 9.17
C GLY A 82 -2.10 -5.36 7.87
N SER A 83 -2.41 -6.36 7.04
CA SER A 83 -1.80 -6.55 5.72
C SER A 83 -2.22 -5.48 4.70
N ASN A 84 -3.39 -4.86 4.90
CA ASN A 84 -3.85 -3.76 4.07
C ASN A 84 -3.68 -2.41 4.80
N PRO A 85 -3.24 -1.36 4.09
CA PRO A 85 -3.16 -0.02 4.66
C PRO A 85 -4.57 0.51 4.96
N LYS A 86 -4.69 1.37 5.99
CA LYS A 86 -5.97 2.03 6.32
C LYS A 86 -6.37 3.09 5.29
N HIS A 87 -5.37 3.72 4.68
CA HIS A 87 -5.52 4.77 3.68
C HIS A 87 -4.54 4.49 2.54
N GLY A 88 -4.97 4.77 1.32
CA GLY A 88 -4.17 4.52 0.13
C GLY A 88 -4.15 3.04 -0.29
N ASP A 89 -3.33 2.78 -1.31
CA ASP A 89 -3.14 1.50 -1.95
C ASP A 89 -1.66 1.10 -1.91
N ALA A 90 -1.37 -0.18 -1.75
CA ALA A 90 0.00 -0.68 -1.72
C ALA A 90 0.47 -1.00 -3.15
N ALA A 91 1.30 -0.13 -3.72
CA ALA A 91 1.86 -0.27 -5.06
C ALA A 91 2.98 -1.33 -5.14
N LEU A 92 3.69 -1.58 -4.03
CA LEU A 92 4.72 -2.63 -3.92
C LEU A 92 4.64 -3.27 -2.54
N ARG A 93 4.92 -4.57 -2.46
CA ARG A 93 5.02 -5.34 -1.22
C ARG A 93 6.19 -6.32 -1.29
N LEU A 94 7.07 -6.26 -0.30
CA LEU A 94 8.30 -7.05 -0.25
C LEU A 94 8.37 -7.79 1.10
N PRO A 95 8.13 -9.11 1.14
CA PRO A 95 8.02 -9.86 2.39
C PRO A 95 9.39 -10.06 3.04
N ILE A 96 9.52 -9.65 4.30
CA ILE A 96 10.76 -9.75 5.05
C ILE A 96 10.57 -10.39 6.43
N SER A 97 11.57 -11.15 6.85
CA SER A 97 11.69 -11.66 8.21
C SER A 97 13.06 -11.27 8.74
N THR A 98 13.07 -10.43 9.76
CA THR A 98 14.32 -9.98 10.38
C THR A 98 15.02 -11.11 11.13
N ARG A 99 16.33 -10.93 11.36
CA ARG A 99 17.12 -11.66 12.35
C ARG A 99 16.59 -11.45 13.78
N PHE A 100 17.05 -12.27 14.71
CA PHE A 100 16.67 -12.19 16.12
C PHE A 100 17.52 -11.15 16.86
N PHE A 101 16.85 -10.37 17.70
CA PHE A 101 17.42 -9.34 18.56
C PHE A 101 17.19 -9.70 20.03
N LYS A 102 18.16 -9.40 20.91
CA LYS A 102 17.97 -9.54 22.36
C LYS A 102 16.99 -8.52 22.93
N ASP A 103 16.87 -7.36 22.27
CA ASP A 103 15.98 -6.27 22.65
C ASP A 103 14.87 -6.10 21.59
N PRO A 104 13.59 -6.24 21.96
CA PRO A 104 12.47 -6.08 21.03
C PRO A 104 12.36 -4.67 20.45
N ALA A 105 12.74 -3.63 21.19
CA ALA A 105 12.70 -2.25 20.70
C ALA A 105 13.70 -2.05 19.55
N LYS A 106 14.90 -2.63 19.67
CA LYS A 106 15.90 -2.62 18.59
C LYS A 106 15.42 -3.34 17.35
N GLY A 107 14.83 -4.53 17.50
CA GLY A 107 14.28 -5.25 16.35
C GLY A 107 13.15 -4.47 15.65
N ARG A 108 12.35 -3.73 16.42
CA ARG A 108 11.27 -2.90 15.89
C ARG A 108 11.80 -1.70 15.10
N GLN A 109 12.78 -0.98 15.65
CA GLN A 109 13.45 0.12 14.95
C GLN A 109 14.18 -0.38 13.70
N TYR A 110 14.74 -1.58 13.78
CA TYR A 110 15.49 -2.17 12.68
C TYR A 110 14.63 -2.49 11.46
N ILE A 111 13.45 -3.11 11.63
CA ILE A 111 12.56 -3.36 10.47
C ILE A 111 12.06 -2.05 9.82
N GLU A 112 11.89 -0.98 10.60
CA GLU A 112 11.57 0.35 10.05
C GLU A 112 12.75 0.94 9.28
N GLN A 113 13.98 0.72 9.75
CA GLN A 113 15.19 1.11 9.04
C GLN A 113 15.34 0.33 7.72
N LEU A 114 15.08 -0.98 7.70
CA LEU A 114 15.11 -1.78 6.47
C LEU A 114 14.11 -1.25 5.44
N ALA A 115 12.89 -0.91 5.87
CA ALA A 115 11.90 -0.29 5.00
C ALA A 115 12.45 1.00 4.36
N LYS A 116 13.04 1.89 5.16
CA LYS A 116 13.61 3.16 4.68
C LYS A 116 14.80 2.94 3.76
N GLN A 117 15.68 1.97 4.07
CA GLN A 117 16.84 1.62 3.23
C GLN A 117 16.40 1.04 1.89
N CYS A 118 15.34 0.25 1.87
CA CYS A 118 14.71 -0.27 0.65
C CYS A 118 13.94 0.82 -0.12
N GLY A 119 13.82 2.04 0.41
CA GLY A 119 13.07 3.13 -0.23
C GLY A 119 11.55 3.04 -0.06
N CYS A 120 11.07 2.09 0.75
CA CYS A 120 9.67 1.89 1.12
C CYS A 120 9.21 2.92 2.16
N ASN A 121 7.91 3.23 2.16
CA ASN A 121 7.28 4.16 3.12
C ASN A 121 6.34 3.45 4.09
N ALA A 122 6.26 2.12 4.08
CA ALA A 122 5.48 1.42 5.09
C ALA A 122 6.05 0.04 5.46
N VAL A 123 5.66 -0.44 6.65
CA VAL A 123 5.71 -1.86 7.02
C VAL A 123 4.29 -2.34 7.29
N LEU A 124 3.79 -3.24 6.46
CA LEU A 124 2.44 -3.83 6.57
C LEU A 124 2.52 -5.23 7.14
N GLY A 125 1.40 -5.72 7.69
CA GLY A 125 1.33 -7.08 8.24
C GLY A 125 2.37 -7.36 9.32
N LEU A 126 2.68 -6.35 10.17
CA LEU A 126 3.74 -6.50 11.16
C LEU A 126 3.38 -7.56 12.21
N GLU A 127 4.17 -8.61 12.23
CA GLU A 127 4.11 -9.70 13.18
C GLU A 127 5.35 -9.75 14.04
N PHE A 128 5.17 -10.25 15.26
CA PHE A 128 6.24 -10.39 16.25
C PHE A 128 6.46 -11.85 16.57
N GLU A 129 7.72 -12.27 16.49
CA GLU A 129 8.17 -13.62 16.75
C GLU A 129 9.16 -13.63 17.92
N LYS A 130 9.03 -14.65 18.77
CA LYS A 130 9.94 -14.93 19.88
C LYS A 130 10.50 -16.32 19.72
N LYS A 131 11.78 -16.49 19.99
CA LYS A 131 12.44 -17.80 20.08
C LYS A 131 13.43 -17.83 21.22
N THR A 132 13.46 -18.92 21.97
CA THR A 132 14.45 -19.12 23.03
C THR A 132 15.71 -19.74 22.45
N PHE A 133 16.84 -19.14 22.76
CA PHE A 133 18.18 -19.58 22.39
C PHE A 133 18.93 -20.02 23.65
N SER A 134 19.88 -20.95 23.49
CA SER A 134 20.77 -21.39 24.56
C SER A 134 22.21 -21.20 24.13
N GLU A 135 23.02 -20.63 25.01
CA GLU A 135 24.46 -20.42 24.82
C GLU A 135 25.16 -20.96 26.08
N GLY A 136 25.65 -22.21 25.99
CA GLY A 136 26.07 -22.97 27.18
C GLY A 136 24.91 -23.17 28.16
N ASN A 137 25.12 -22.75 29.42
CA ASN A 137 24.10 -22.82 30.49
C ASN A 137 23.14 -21.62 30.51
N TYR A 138 23.39 -20.61 29.67
CA TYR A 138 22.56 -19.40 29.63
C TYR A 138 21.45 -19.54 28.59
N ARG A 139 20.22 -19.17 28.97
CA ARG A 139 19.06 -19.11 28.07
C ARG A 139 18.62 -17.67 27.88
N PHE A 140 18.38 -17.27 26.65
CA PHE A 140 17.84 -15.95 26.34
C PHE A 140 16.75 -16.03 25.28
N THR A 141 15.84 -15.05 25.28
CA THR A 141 14.82 -14.92 24.24
C THR A 141 15.32 -13.96 23.17
N GLY A 142 15.34 -14.43 21.93
CA GLY A 142 15.49 -13.59 20.76
C GLY A 142 14.13 -13.16 20.22
N HIS A 143 14.08 -11.93 19.73
CA HIS A 143 12.91 -11.24 19.21
C HIS A 143 13.12 -10.94 17.73
N ALA A 144 12.21 -11.36 16.88
CA ALA A 144 12.23 -11.04 15.46
C ALA A 144 10.88 -10.45 15.04
N PHE A 145 10.92 -9.71 13.93
CA PHE A 145 9.75 -9.11 13.30
C PHE A 145 9.62 -9.61 11.87
N LYS A 146 8.38 -9.85 11.46
CA LYS A 146 8.00 -10.20 10.09
C LYS A 146 6.99 -9.18 9.56
N GLY A 147 6.94 -9.04 8.25
CA GLY A 147 5.96 -8.20 7.59
C GLY A 147 6.34 -7.94 6.16
N GLU A 148 5.70 -6.96 5.55
CA GLU A 148 5.93 -6.55 4.17
C GLU A 148 6.47 -5.12 4.16
N LEU A 149 7.65 -4.91 3.60
CA LEU A 149 8.13 -3.57 3.26
C LEU A 149 7.31 -3.10 2.06
N ALA A 150 6.64 -1.96 2.16
CA ALA A 150 5.67 -1.55 1.16
C ALA A 150 5.86 -0.10 0.68
N LEU A 151 5.55 0.13 -0.59
CA LEU A 151 5.28 1.46 -1.12
C LEU A 151 3.78 1.66 -1.16
N VAL A 152 3.29 2.64 -0.40
CA VAL A 152 1.87 2.97 -0.28
C VAL A 152 1.62 4.36 -0.84
N THR A 153 0.69 4.43 -1.78
CA THR A 153 0.28 5.65 -2.47
C THR A 153 -1.16 6.00 -2.16
N GLU A 154 -1.51 7.28 -2.28
CA GLU A 154 -2.87 7.77 -2.27
C GLU A 154 -3.13 8.52 -3.57
N LYS A 155 -4.30 8.28 -4.16
CA LYS A 155 -4.73 8.97 -5.37
C LYS A 155 -5.12 10.40 -5.03
N GLN A 156 -4.73 11.35 -5.87
CA GLN A 156 -5.12 12.76 -5.76
C GLN A 156 -5.43 13.34 -7.15
N PRO A 157 -6.40 14.27 -7.25
CA PRO A 157 -6.62 15.01 -8.48
C PRO A 157 -5.41 15.89 -8.80
N CYS A 158 -5.12 16.06 -10.09
CA CYS A 158 -4.12 16.99 -10.60
C CYS A 158 -4.62 17.73 -11.84
N ASP A 159 -4.02 18.89 -12.10
CA ASP A 159 -4.54 19.84 -13.09
C ASP A 159 -4.21 19.44 -14.53
N THR A 160 -3.07 18.76 -14.75
CA THR A 160 -2.59 18.43 -16.10
C THR A 160 -2.30 16.94 -16.27
N LYS A 161 -2.51 16.46 -17.50
CA LYS A 161 -2.18 15.09 -17.91
C LYS A 161 -0.68 14.79 -17.79
N GLU A 162 0.16 15.78 -18.08
CA GLU A 162 1.62 15.65 -17.98
C GLU A 162 2.08 15.38 -16.55
N MET A 163 1.46 16.04 -15.56
CA MET A 163 1.74 15.79 -14.14
C MET A 163 1.34 14.38 -13.72
N ALA A 164 0.18 13.88 -14.17
CA ALA A 164 -0.25 12.51 -13.90
C ALA A 164 0.75 11.50 -14.46
N LEU A 165 1.17 11.67 -15.73
CA LEU A 165 2.16 10.81 -16.37
C LEU A 165 3.54 10.89 -15.70
N ALA A 166 3.98 12.08 -15.28
CA ALA A 166 5.23 12.26 -14.57
C ALA A 166 5.21 11.57 -13.20
N ALA A 167 4.11 11.68 -12.45
CA ALA A 167 3.93 11.00 -11.18
C ALA A 167 3.95 9.47 -11.33
N GLU A 168 3.28 8.95 -12.36
CA GLU A 168 3.31 7.52 -12.68
C GLU A 168 4.73 7.03 -12.99
N ARG A 169 5.48 7.74 -13.84
CA ARG A 169 6.88 7.41 -14.12
C ARG A 169 7.75 7.44 -12.86
N GLN A 170 7.57 8.44 -12.00
CA GLN A 170 8.30 8.56 -10.76
C GLN A 170 7.98 7.40 -9.81
N LEU A 171 6.71 6.98 -9.73
CA LEU A 171 6.31 5.82 -8.94
C LEU A 171 6.97 4.53 -9.46
N GLN A 172 6.94 4.31 -10.77
CA GLN A 172 7.58 3.14 -11.39
C GLN A 172 9.09 3.09 -11.12
N GLN A 173 9.78 4.23 -11.25
CA GLN A 173 11.20 4.32 -10.88
C GLN A 173 11.46 3.96 -9.41
N ARG A 174 10.57 4.39 -8.50
CA ARG A 174 10.69 4.05 -7.07
C ARG A 174 10.41 2.59 -6.77
N ILE A 175 9.44 1.98 -7.46
CA ILE A 175 9.17 0.54 -7.35
C ILE A 175 10.42 -0.24 -7.78
N GLN A 176 10.95 0.07 -8.96
CA GLN A 176 12.15 -0.60 -9.48
C GLN A 176 13.36 -0.43 -8.56
N ALA A 177 13.61 0.79 -8.07
CA ALA A 177 14.70 1.04 -7.13
C ALA A 177 14.53 0.27 -5.81
N ALA A 178 13.29 0.14 -5.31
CA ALA A 178 13.01 -0.60 -4.09
C ALA A 178 13.24 -2.10 -4.28
N GLU A 179 12.77 -2.68 -5.38
CA GLU A 179 13.03 -4.09 -5.72
C GLU A 179 14.53 -4.38 -5.83
N GLN A 180 15.29 -3.51 -6.48
CA GLN A 180 16.75 -3.63 -6.59
C GLN A 180 17.45 -3.57 -5.22
N ALA A 181 17.02 -2.66 -4.34
CA ALA A 181 17.57 -2.54 -2.99
C ALA A 181 17.19 -3.73 -2.09
N PHE A 182 16.06 -4.38 -2.37
CA PHE A 182 15.51 -5.43 -1.52
C PHE A 182 16.32 -6.72 -1.53
N GLY A 183 16.80 -7.16 -2.69
CA GLY A 183 17.50 -8.45 -2.85
C GLY A 183 18.65 -8.64 -1.85
N PRO A 184 19.64 -7.73 -1.80
CA PRO A 184 20.75 -7.82 -0.85
C PRO A 184 20.31 -7.76 0.62
N ILE A 185 19.28 -6.96 0.94
CA ILE A 185 18.72 -6.85 2.29
C ILE A 185 18.10 -8.20 2.71
N GLN A 186 17.28 -8.79 1.83
CA GLN A 186 16.62 -10.06 2.10
C GLN A 186 17.63 -11.19 2.28
N GLU A 187 18.65 -11.26 1.42
CA GLU A 187 19.72 -12.26 1.52
C GLU A 187 20.50 -12.12 2.84
N ALA A 188 20.87 -10.89 3.22
CA ALA A 188 21.58 -10.62 4.47
C ALA A 188 20.75 -11.05 5.70
N GLU A 189 19.45 -10.75 5.72
CA GLU A 189 18.56 -11.15 6.81
C GLU A 189 18.36 -12.67 6.86
N LEU A 190 18.16 -13.32 5.72
CA LEU A 190 18.03 -14.78 5.64
C LEU A 190 19.29 -15.47 6.17
N LYS A 191 20.47 -15.03 5.73
CA LYS A 191 21.76 -15.58 6.17
C LYS A 191 21.99 -15.38 7.67
N ALA A 192 21.78 -14.15 8.17
CA ALA A 192 21.95 -13.84 9.59
C ALA A 192 20.99 -14.67 10.46
N ARG A 193 19.74 -14.77 10.04
CA ARG A 193 18.71 -15.56 10.74
C ARG A 193 19.01 -17.04 10.71
N GLN A 194 19.43 -17.61 9.58
CA GLN A 194 19.83 -19.00 9.46
C GLN A 194 21.01 -19.31 10.38
N SER A 195 22.03 -18.45 10.43
CA SER A 195 23.18 -18.61 11.33
C SER A 195 22.77 -18.63 12.81
N GLN A 196 21.84 -17.77 13.23
CA GLN A 196 21.31 -17.77 14.60
C GLN A 196 20.51 -19.03 14.93
N LEU A 197 19.79 -19.57 13.94
CA LEU A 197 18.98 -20.77 14.11
C LEU A 197 19.82 -22.04 14.12
N SER A 198 20.82 -22.14 13.24
CA SER A 198 21.73 -23.28 13.14
C SER A 198 22.74 -23.30 14.29
N GLY A 199 23.15 -22.16 14.84
CA GLY A 199 23.97 -22.12 16.05
C GLY A 199 23.29 -22.70 17.30
N CYS A 200 21.96 -22.85 17.29
CA CYS A 200 21.17 -23.46 18.37
C CYS A 200 20.93 -24.97 18.19
N LEU A 201 21.15 -25.51 16.99
CA LEU A 201 21.00 -26.93 16.67
C LEU A 201 22.40 -27.45 16.36
N GLY A 202 22.97 -28.28 17.24
CA GLY A 202 24.22 -28.95 16.94
C GLY A 202 24.16 -29.62 15.56
N SER A 203 24.88 -29.04 14.59
CA SER A 203 25.07 -29.50 13.20
C SER A 203 23.84 -29.77 12.31
N ALA A 204 23.90 -29.20 11.10
CA ALA A 204 23.30 -29.66 9.84
C ALA A 204 21.76 -29.68 9.69
N VAL A 205 21.20 -28.58 9.16
CA VAL A 205 20.17 -28.67 8.10
C VAL A 205 20.38 -27.51 7.12
N ALA A 206 20.90 -27.81 5.93
CA ALA A 206 20.83 -26.92 4.78
C ALA A 206 19.41 -27.02 4.19
N VAL A 207 18.56 -26.04 4.48
CA VAL A 207 17.28 -25.91 3.76
C VAL A 207 17.54 -25.05 2.53
N LEU A 208 17.54 -25.68 1.36
CA LEU A 208 17.47 -25.02 0.05
C LEU A 208 16.22 -24.13 0.02
N ALA A 209 16.40 -22.83 0.22
CA ALA A 209 15.36 -21.85 -0.05
C ALA A 209 15.29 -21.66 -1.56
N VAL A 210 14.26 -22.24 -2.18
CA VAL A 210 13.87 -21.93 -3.56
C VAL A 210 13.51 -20.45 -3.61
N VAL A 211 14.43 -19.63 -4.10
CA VAL A 211 14.17 -18.24 -4.48
C VAL A 211 13.39 -18.29 -5.79
N ALA A 212 12.06 -18.43 -5.69
CA ALA A 212 11.18 -18.13 -6.81
C ALA A 212 11.04 -16.60 -6.89
N ILE A 213 12.04 -15.93 -7.47
CA ILE A 213 11.79 -14.63 -8.10
C ILE A 213 11.01 -14.97 -9.37
N LEU A 214 9.68 -15.01 -9.25
CA LEU A 214 8.84 -14.83 -10.43
C LEU A 214 8.98 -13.36 -10.81
N PRO A 215 9.57 -13.03 -11.98
CA PRO A 215 9.40 -11.68 -12.50
C PRO A 215 7.91 -11.50 -12.73
N ALA A 216 7.31 -10.53 -12.05
CA ALA A 216 5.96 -10.09 -12.34
C ALA A 216 5.96 -9.58 -13.79
N ALA A 217 5.53 -10.45 -14.71
CA ALA A 217 5.28 -10.08 -16.08
C ALA A 217 4.18 -9.02 -16.06
N ILE A 218 4.60 -7.78 -16.29
CA ILE A 218 3.92 -6.68 -16.96
C ILE A 218 2.48 -7.04 -17.37
N ILE A 219 1.50 -6.63 -16.57
CA ILE A 219 0.13 -6.48 -17.06
C ILE A 219 0.12 -5.24 -17.94
N ALA A 220 0.52 -5.41 -19.20
CA ALA A 220 0.20 -4.46 -20.28
C ALA A 220 -1.27 -4.68 -20.66
N GLY A 221 -2.17 -4.15 -19.83
CA GLY A 221 -3.55 -3.94 -20.21
C GLY A 221 -3.66 -2.59 -20.91
N ILE A 222 -4.37 -2.57 -22.04
CA ILE A 222 -4.78 -1.42 -22.87
C ILE A 222 -3.91 -1.21 -24.12
N ALA A 223 -4.23 -1.97 -25.17
CA ALA A 223 -4.25 -1.45 -26.54
C ALA A 223 -5.21 -2.29 -27.41
N GLY A 224 -6.24 -1.64 -27.96
CA GLY A 224 -6.86 -2.06 -29.23
C GLY A 224 -8.23 -2.75 -29.15
N LEU A 225 -9.31 -1.98 -28.94
CA LEU A 225 -10.63 -2.32 -29.50
C LEU A 225 -11.46 -1.04 -29.67
N PHE A 226 -11.17 -0.32 -30.74
CA PHE A 226 -12.14 0.55 -31.43
C PHE A 226 -12.49 -0.17 -32.74
N PRO A 227 -13.77 -0.47 -33.03
CA PRO A 227 -14.26 -0.42 -34.38
C PRO A 227 -14.90 0.95 -34.66
N GLN A 228 -14.77 1.40 -35.91
CA GLN A 228 -15.56 2.49 -36.47
C GLN A 228 -17.04 2.11 -36.55
#